data_AF-A0A7V1H635-F1
#
_entry.id   AF-A0A7V1H635-F1
#
_cell.length_a   1.000
_cell.length_b   1.000
_cell.length_c   1.000
_cell.angle_alpha   90.00
_cell.angle_beta   90.00
_cell.angle_gamma   90.00
#
_symmetry.space_group_name_H-M   'P 1'
#
loop_
_entity.id
_entity.type
_entity.pdbx_description
1 polymer ?
#
loop_
_entity_poly.entity_id
_entity_poly.type
_entity_poly.pdbx_seq_one_letter_code
_entity_poly.pdbx_strand_id
1 'polypeptide(L)'
;MYIYDELKSFETGGGKIKVGIVGAGFMGQGIVEVMESAPGMEVAAISDIDIDRAAACYESVDFKNYSEIKNAREAVKIDLSKRRVICSDFRIIPEIEQLDFIIPPGVFFLIYCL
;
A
#
# COMPACT_ATOMS: atom_id res chain seq x y z
N MET A 1 14.97 18.62 -15.70
CA MET A 1 13.68 18.22 -15.12
C MET A 1 13.99 17.18 -14.07
N TYR A 2 13.50 17.35 -12.85
CA TYR A 2 13.73 16.37 -11.78
C TYR A 2 12.53 15.44 -11.67
N ILE A 3 12.76 14.22 -11.18
CA ILE A 3 11.71 13.21 -10.96
C ILE A 3 10.51 13.76 -10.16
N TYR A 4 10.78 14.66 -9.22
CA TYR A 4 9.74 15.28 -8.40
C TYR A 4 8.78 16.17 -9.22
N ASP A 5 9.29 16.90 -10.21
CA ASP A 5 8.46 17.74 -11.09
C ASP A 5 7.57 16.87 -12.01
N GLU A 6 8.10 15.73 -12.44
CA GLU A 6 7.36 14.73 -13.23
C GLU A 6 6.21 14.12 -12.42
N LEU A 7 6.48 13.72 -11.17
CA LEU A 7 5.47 13.19 -10.27
C LEU A 7 4.37 14.21 -9.94
N LYS A 8 4.74 15.48 -9.76
CA LYS A 8 3.74 16.56 -9.60
C LYS A 8 2.86 16.73 -10.84
N SER A 9 3.45 16.66 -12.02
CA SER A 9 2.72 16.78 -13.28
C SER A 9 1.78 15.59 -13.48
N PHE A 10 2.24 14.38 -13.13
CA PHE A 10 1.46 13.16 -13.14
C PHE A 10 0.24 13.24 -12.19
N GLU A 11 0.46 13.68 -10.96
CA GLU A 11 -0.62 13.89 -9.98
C GLU A 11 -1.64 14.93 -10.44
N THR A 12 -1.18 16.04 -11.01
CA THR A 12 -2.06 17.10 -11.53
C THR A 12 -2.92 16.59 -12.69
N GLY A 13 -2.42 15.63 -13.46
CA GLY A 13 -3.17 14.90 -14.49
C GLY A 13 -4.14 13.85 -13.94
N GLY A 14 -4.24 13.70 -12.61
CA GLY A 14 -5.07 12.69 -11.94
C GLY A 14 -4.41 11.33 -11.77
N GLY A 15 -3.13 11.20 -12.12
CA GLY A 15 -2.37 9.98 -11.96
C GLY A 15 -2.07 9.67 -10.49
N LYS A 16 -2.22 8.41 -10.10
CA LYS A 16 -1.84 7.87 -8.79
C LYS A 16 -1.16 6.52 -8.98
N ILE A 17 0.05 6.39 -8.44
CA ILE A 17 0.79 5.14 -8.38
C ILE A 17 0.40 4.43 -7.08
N LYS A 18 -0.25 3.28 -7.20
CA LYS A 18 -0.81 2.48 -6.11
C LYS A 18 0.17 1.43 -5.65
N VAL A 19 0.62 1.57 -4.41
CA VAL A 19 1.64 0.71 -3.81
C VAL A 19 0.98 -0.30 -2.86
N GLY A 20 1.38 -1.57 -3.01
CA GLY A 20 1.11 -2.62 -2.03
C GLY A 20 2.29 -2.80 -1.08
N ILE A 21 2.03 -2.90 0.22
CA ILE A 21 3.06 -3.16 1.23
C ILE A 21 2.76 -4.48 1.93
N VAL A 22 3.77 -5.33 2.01
CA VAL A 22 3.74 -6.54 2.85
C VAL A 22 4.59 -6.31 4.10
N GLY A 23 3.91 -6.21 5.24
CA GLY A 23 4.47 -5.95 6.56
C GLY A 23 4.30 -4.49 6.98
N ALA A 24 3.62 -4.28 8.10
CA ALA A 24 3.37 -2.99 8.75
C ALA A 24 4.30 -2.75 9.95
N GLY A 25 5.47 -3.40 10.00
CA GLY A 25 6.50 -3.14 11.00
C GLY A 25 7.18 -1.77 10.81
N PHE A 26 8.28 -1.53 11.54
CA PHE A 26 9.01 -0.25 11.51
C PHE A 26 9.35 0.24 10.09
N MET A 27 9.85 -0.66 9.22
CA MET A 27 10.15 -0.32 7.83
C MET A 27 8.88 -0.04 7.02
N GLY A 28 7.83 -0.84 7.21
CA GLY A 28 6.56 -0.68 6.50
C GLY A 28 5.94 0.69 6.79
N GLN A 29 5.89 1.08 8.07
CA GLN A 29 5.40 2.39 8.47
C GLN A 29 6.21 3.53 7.84
N GLY A 30 7.55 3.49 7.91
CA GLY A 30 8.40 4.52 7.31
C GLY A 30 8.23 4.63 5.80
N ILE A 31 7.99 3.50 5.12
CA ILE A 31 7.68 3.49 3.68
C ILE A 31 6.32 4.16 3.41
N VAL A 32 5.30 3.88 4.23
CA VAL A 32 4.00 4.56 4.11
C VAL A 32 4.17 6.06 4.21
N GLU A 33 4.88 6.55 5.23
CA GLU A 33 5.12 7.99 5.43
C GLU A 33 5.83 8.64 4.23
N VAL A 34 6.88 7.98 3.69
CA VAL A 34 7.62 8.49 2.53
C VAL A 34 6.75 8.50 1.27
N MET A 35 6.05 7.41 0.98
CA MET A 35 5.23 7.29 -0.23
C MET A 35 4.06 8.27 -0.22
N GLU A 36 3.40 8.44 0.91
CA GLU A 36 2.27 9.38 1.06
C GLU A 36 2.70 10.85 1.01
N SER A 37 3.97 11.14 1.29
CA SER A 37 4.54 12.48 1.10
C SER A 37 4.96 12.79 -0.33
N ALA A 38 5.05 11.77 -1.20
CA ALA A 38 5.47 11.91 -2.59
C ALA A 38 4.26 12.22 -3.50
N PRO A 39 4.35 13.25 -4.37
CA PRO A 39 3.27 13.58 -5.31
C PRO A 39 2.89 12.38 -6.18
N GLY A 40 1.60 12.14 -6.33
CA GLY A 40 1.11 11.11 -7.24
C GLY A 40 1.35 9.68 -6.77
N MET A 41 1.76 9.45 -5.52
CA MET A 41 1.90 8.12 -4.94
C MET A 41 0.88 7.90 -3.81
N GLU A 42 0.40 6.67 -3.66
CA GLU A 42 -0.47 6.28 -2.56
C GLU A 42 -0.22 4.82 -2.17
N VAL A 43 -0.23 4.52 -0.87
CA VAL A 43 -0.24 3.15 -0.39
C VAL A 43 -1.68 2.68 -0.39
N ALA A 44 -2.05 1.86 -1.37
CA ALA A 44 -3.42 1.42 -1.57
C ALA A 44 -3.77 0.15 -0.78
N ALA A 45 -2.76 -0.67 -0.47
CA ALA A 45 -2.94 -1.94 0.23
C ALA A 45 -1.79 -2.21 1.21
N ILE A 46 -2.13 -2.64 2.43
CA ILE A 46 -1.14 -3.10 3.42
C ILE A 46 -1.57 -4.48 3.91
N SER A 47 -0.65 -5.43 3.95
CA SER A 47 -0.85 -6.69 4.66
C SER A 47 0.04 -6.78 5.89
N ASP A 48 -0.50 -7.15 7.04
CA ASP A 48 0.27 -7.57 8.20
C ASP A 48 -0.54 -8.62 8.97
N ILE A 49 0.14 -9.61 9.55
CA ILE A 49 -0.48 -10.65 10.39
C ILE A 49 -1.29 -9.98 11.52
N ASP A 50 -0.82 -8.83 11.97
CA ASP A 50 -1.48 -7.95 12.93
C ASP A 50 -2.23 -6.82 12.20
N ILE A 51 -3.55 -7.00 12.04
CA ILE A 51 -4.44 -6.05 11.34
C ILE A 51 -4.40 -4.66 11.97
N ASP A 52 -4.31 -4.57 13.29
CA ASP A 52 -4.28 -3.30 14.01
C ASP A 52 -3.02 -2.49 13.65
N ARG A 53 -1.92 -3.19 13.37
CA ARG A 53 -0.67 -2.56 12.90
C ARG A 53 -0.78 -2.03 11.48
N ALA A 54 -1.45 -2.77 10.59
CA ALA A 54 -1.73 -2.29 9.24
C ALA A 54 -2.63 -1.04 9.27
N ALA A 55 -3.67 -1.05 10.12
CA ALA A 55 -4.53 0.11 10.36
C ALA A 55 -3.74 1.31 10.91
N ALA A 56 -2.89 1.09 11.92
CA ALA A 56 -2.06 2.13 12.52
C ALA A 56 -1.14 2.82 11.51
N CYS A 57 -0.64 2.11 10.49
CA CYS A 57 0.16 2.72 9.43
C CYS A 57 -0.64 3.69 8.54
N TYR A 58 -1.92 3.42 8.27
CA TYR A 58 -2.75 4.40 7.57
C TYR A 58 -3.11 5.58 8.48
N GLU A 59 -3.33 5.31 9.76
CA GLU A 59 -3.62 6.36 10.73
C GLU A 59 -2.43 7.30 10.98
N SER A 60 -1.19 6.81 10.85
CA SER A 60 0.02 7.65 10.98
C SER A 60 0.15 8.71 9.87
N VAL A 61 -0.58 8.54 8.77
CA VAL A 61 -0.69 9.50 7.65
C VAL A 61 -2.09 10.10 7.54
N ASP A 62 -2.82 10.14 8.67
CA ASP A 62 -4.17 10.71 8.80
C ASP A 62 -5.23 10.09 7.87
N PHE A 63 -5.00 8.86 7.38
CA PHE A 63 -5.92 8.19 6.48
C PHE A 63 -6.77 7.13 7.22
N LYS A 64 -8.09 7.35 7.29
CA LYS A 64 -9.02 6.49 8.06
C LYS A 64 -10.00 5.69 7.20
N ASN A 65 -10.01 5.89 5.89
CA ASN A 65 -10.98 5.26 5.00
C ASN A 65 -10.41 3.97 4.39
N TYR A 66 -10.28 2.94 5.20
CA TYR A 66 -9.79 1.63 4.77
C TYR A 66 -10.81 0.52 5.07
N SER A 67 -10.66 -0.64 4.43
CA SER A 67 -11.48 -1.82 4.69
C SER A 67 -10.61 -3.06 4.79
N GLU A 68 -10.92 -3.92 5.76
CA GLU A 68 -10.33 -5.25 5.83
C GLU A 68 -10.89 -6.11 4.70
N ILE A 69 -10.00 -6.78 3.96
CA ILE A 69 -10.35 -7.76 2.94
C ILE A 69 -9.79 -9.13 3.29
N LYS A 70 -10.51 -10.19 2.87
CA LYS A 70 -10.10 -11.59 3.13
C LYS A 70 -9.64 -12.34 1.88
N ASN A 71 -9.80 -11.75 0.71
CA ASN A 71 -9.39 -12.31 -0.58
C ASN A 71 -9.34 -11.19 -1.63
N ALA A 72 -8.62 -11.43 -2.73
CA ALA A 72 -8.43 -10.43 -3.78
C ALA A 72 -9.73 -10.02 -4.50
N ARG A 73 -10.75 -10.90 -4.53
CA ARG A 73 -12.04 -10.59 -5.19
C ARG A 73 -12.81 -9.47 -4.48
N GLU A 74 -12.57 -9.27 -3.19
CA GLU A 74 -13.14 -8.14 -2.45
C GLU A 74 -12.49 -6.82 -2.88
N ALA A 75 -11.18 -6.81 -3.14
CA ALA A 75 -10.47 -5.63 -3.62
C ALA A 75 -10.98 -5.15 -5.00
N VAL A 76 -11.40 -6.07 -5.88
CA VAL A 76 -11.97 -5.72 -7.21
C VAL A 76 -13.19 -4.81 -7.11
N LYS A 77 -13.96 -4.91 -6.02
CA LYS A 77 -15.17 -4.08 -5.80
C LYS A 77 -14.85 -2.74 -5.14
N ILE A 78 -13.60 -2.51 -4.75
CA ILE A 78 -13.15 -1.32 -4.04
C ILE A 78 -12.38 -0.45 -5.03
N ASP A 79 -12.80 0.81 -5.16
CA ASP A 79 -12.02 1.84 -5.85
C ASP A 79 -10.87 2.26 -4.93
N LEU A 80 -9.68 1.70 -5.18
CA LEU A 80 -8.49 1.93 -4.35
C LEU A 80 -8.04 3.39 -4.30
N SER A 81 -8.49 4.21 -5.25
CA SER A 81 -8.23 5.65 -5.30
C SER A 81 -9.10 6.44 -4.29
N LYS A 82 -10.11 5.80 -3.69
CA LYS A 82 -10.97 6.40 -2.66
C LYS A 82 -10.88 5.69 -1.33
N ARG A 83 -10.61 4.39 -1.33
CA ARG A 83 -10.63 3.54 -0.13
C ARG A 83 -9.51 2.53 -0.19
N ARG A 84 -8.68 2.52 0.85
CA ARG A 84 -7.55 1.60 0.95
C ARG A 84 -7.99 0.26 1.51
N VAL A 85 -7.11 -0.73 1.40
CA VAL A 85 -7.38 -2.06 1.95
C VAL A 85 -6.30 -2.50 2.93
N ILE A 86 -6.72 -3.27 3.93
CA ILE A 86 -5.83 -4.01 4.83
C ILE A 86 -6.19 -5.49 4.78
N CYS A 87 -5.22 -6.38 5.00
CA CYS A 87 -5.47 -7.82 5.09
C CYS A 87 -4.41 -8.52 5.95
N SER A 88 -4.76 -9.68 6.50
CA SER A 88 -3.84 -10.47 7.33
C SER A 88 -2.98 -11.44 6.53
N ASP A 89 -3.40 -11.76 5.30
CA ASP A 89 -2.71 -12.68 4.42
C ASP A 89 -1.98 -11.92 3.31
N PHE A 90 -0.66 -11.91 3.37
CA PHE A 90 0.19 -11.24 2.39
C PHE A 90 0.03 -11.76 0.95
N ARG A 91 -0.44 -13.00 0.78
CA ARG A 91 -0.65 -13.62 -0.55
C ARG A 91 -1.75 -12.92 -1.34
N ILE A 92 -2.61 -12.17 -0.67
CA ILE A 92 -3.66 -11.37 -1.30
C ILE A 92 -3.07 -10.18 -2.06
N ILE A 93 -1.99 -9.56 -1.56
CA ILE A 93 -1.45 -8.32 -2.14
C ILE A 93 -1.04 -8.48 -3.62
N PRO A 94 -0.29 -9.53 -4.03
CA PRO A 94 0.02 -9.79 -5.44
C PRO A 94 -1.16 -10.06 -6.36
N GLU A 95 -2.31 -10.46 -5.80
CA GLU A 95 -3.52 -10.76 -6.57
C GLU A 95 -4.37 -9.50 -6.83
N ILE A 96 -4.03 -8.35 -6.25
CA ILE A 96 -4.75 -7.09 -6.46
C ILE A 96 -4.24 -6.42 -7.73
N GLU A 97 -4.96 -6.61 -8.84
CA GLU A 97 -4.62 -6.06 -10.17
C GLU A 97 -4.59 -4.51 -10.22
N GLN A 98 -5.21 -3.83 -9.26
CA GLN A 98 -5.22 -2.36 -9.16
C GLN A 98 -3.90 -1.77 -8.63
N LEU A 99 -2.96 -2.61 -8.16
CA LEU A 99 -1.65 -2.15 -7.65
C LEU A 99 -0.63 -2.08 -8.78
N ASP A 100 0.20 -1.05 -8.76
CA ASP A 100 1.26 -0.86 -9.76
C ASP A 100 2.55 -1.61 -9.37
N PHE A 101 2.87 -1.66 -8.07
CA PHE A 101 3.98 -2.45 -7.57
C PHE A 101 3.83 -2.80 -6.08
N ILE A 102 4.66 -3.73 -5.62
CA ILE A 102 4.60 -4.30 -4.28
C ILE A 102 5.97 -4.23 -3.62
N ILE A 103 5.97 -3.81 -2.35
CA ILE A 103 7.15 -3.83 -1.50
C ILE A 103 7.05 -5.02 -0.54
N PRO A 104 7.94 -6.03 -0.66
CA PRO A 104 7.94 -7.22 0.18
C PRO A 104 8.46 -6.92 1.61
N PRO A 105 8.28 -7.84 2.57
CA PRO A 105 8.73 -7.61 3.94
C PRO A 105 10.26 -7.62 4.03
N GLY A 106 10.83 -6.65 4.74
CA GLY A 106 12.28 -6.38 4.79
C GLY A 106 13.17 -7.46 5.42
N VAL A 107 12.63 -8.50 6.08
CA VAL A 107 13.42 -9.51 6.81
C VAL A 107 13.03 -10.97 6.54
N PHE A 108 11.89 -11.25 5.91
CA PHE A 108 11.35 -12.62 5.82
C PHE A 108 11.31 -13.23 4.41
N PHE A 109 11.55 -12.45 3.36
CA PHE A 109 11.45 -12.92 1.97
C PHE A 109 12.49 -14.00 1.60
N LEU A 110 13.62 -14.06 2.34
CA LEU A 110 14.67 -15.07 2.13
C LEU A 110 14.36 -16.44 2.74
N ILE A 111 13.40 -16.54 3.67
CA ILE A 111 13.16 -17.79 4.42
C ILE A 111 12.06 -18.66 3.76
N TYR A 112 11.14 -18.06 3.01
CA TYR A 112 10.00 -18.79 2.41
C TYR A 112 10.10 -18.98 0.89
N CYS A 113 11.18 -18.55 0.27
CA CYS A 113 11.51 -18.84 -1.14
C CYS A 113 12.53 -19.99 -1.31
N LEU A 114 12.83 -20.74 -0.24
CA LEU A 114 13.69 -21.93 -0.24
C LEU A 114 12.91 -23.18 0.18
#